data_AF-A0A151UJU8-F1
#
_entry.id   AF-A0A151UJU8-F1
#
_cell.length_a   1.000
_cell.length_b   1.000
_cell.length_c   1.000
_cell.angle_alpha   90.00
_cell.angle_beta   90.00
_cell.angle_gamma   90.00
#
_symmetry.space_group_name_H-M   'P 1'
#
loop_
_entity.id
_entity.type
_entity.pdbx_description
1 polymer ?
#
loop_
_entity_poly.entity_id
_entity_poly.type
_entity_poly.pdbx_seq_one_letter_code
_entity_poly.pdbx_strand_id
1 'polypeptide(L)'
;MKFVDEAAILVAAGDGGDGCVSFRREKYIPYGGPDGGDGGDGGDVCLLADENLNTLIDYCFEKNFHAERGQNGQSRDCTGKRGKDIVIKVPVGTRVLDLGTNEVMG
;
A
#
# COMPACT_ATOMS: atom_id res chain seq x y z
N MET A 1 -4.74 -8.90 -33.07
CA MET A 1 -4.53 -9.25 -31.65
C MET A 1 -3.21 -8.63 -31.24
N LYS A 2 -3.19 -7.74 -30.23
CA LYS A 2 -1.93 -7.20 -29.70
C LYS A 2 -1.58 -8.03 -28.47
N PHE A 3 -0.47 -8.73 -28.53
CA PHE A 3 0.06 -9.56 -27.46
C PHE A 3 1.34 -8.91 -26.96
N VAL A 4 1.45 -8.80 -25.65
CA VAL A 4 2.65 -8.31 -24.98
C VAL A 4 2.95 -9.30 -23.86
N ASP A 5 4.15 -9.85 -23.88
CA ASP A 5 4.69 -10.82 -22.95
C ASP A 5 5.57 -10.19 -21.86
N GLU A 6 6.13 -9.01 -22.12
CA GLU A 6 6.97 -8.27 -21.20
C GLU A 6 6.44 -6.87 -20.92
N ALA A 7 6.32 -6.53 -19.65
CA ALA A 7 5.94 -5.18 -19.21
C ALA A 7 6.77 -4.77 -17.99
N ALA A 8 7.22 -3.52 -18.00
CA ALA A 8 7.87 -2.89 -16.86
C ALA A 8 6.89 -1.94 -16.19
N ILE A 9 6.63 -2.18 -14.89
CA ILE A 9 5.76 -1.37 -14.05
C ILE A 9 6.54 -0.84 -12.85
N LEU A 10 6.15 0.32 -12.37
CA LEU A 10 6.57 0.89 -11.11
C LEU A 10 5.50 0.59 -10.06
N VAL A 11 5.91 -0.07 -8.99
CA VAL A 11 5.05 -0.38 -7.84
C VAL A 11 5.58 0.34 -6.62
N ALA A 12 4.67 0.91 -5.82
CA ALA A 12 4.99 1.48 -4.52
C ALA A 12 3.92 1.09 -3.51
N ALA A 13 4.37 0.54 -2.38
CA ALA A 13 3.50 0.35 -1.21
C ALA A 13 3.06 1.72 -0.65
N GLY A 14 2.02 1.68 0.18
CA GLY A 14 1.57 2.84 0.90
C GLY A 14 2.56 3.20 1.99
N ASP A 15 2.77 4.50 2.21
CA ASP A 15 3.51 4.95 3.38
C ASP A 15 2.70 4.68 4.66
N GLY A 16 3.39 4.58 5.79
CA GLY A 16 2.75 4.60 7.10
C GLY A 16 2.09 5.95 7.40
N GLY A 17 1.05 5.92 8.22
CA GLY A 17 0.50 7.10 8.86
C GLY A 17 1.43 7.62 9.94
N ASP A 18 1.36 8.93 10.21
CA ASP A 18 2.12 9.53 11.30
C ASP A 18 1.43 9.29 12.65
N GLY A 19 2.22 9.11 13.72
CA GLY A 19 1.70 9.12 15.09
C GLY A 19 1.22 10.51 15.51
N CYS A 20 0.27 10.55 16.44
CA CYS A 20 -0.25 11.79 16.98
C CYS A 20 0.45 12.17 18.28
N VAL A 21 0.82 13.44 18.47
CA VAL A 21 1.20 13.97 19.78
C VAL A 21 0.00 14.72 20.35
N SER A 22 -0.65 14.12 21.34
CA SER A 22 -1.83 14.72 21.99
C SER A 22 -1.84 14.51 23.50
N PHE A 23 -2.56 15.39 24.20
CA PHE A 23 -2.76 15.32 25.65
C PHE A 23 -4.24 15.51 25.98
N ARG A 24 -4.74 14.72 26.93
CA ARG A 24 -6.12 14.82 27.39
C ARG A 24 -6.40 16.17 28.03
N ARG A 25 -7.49 16.81 27.63
CA ARG A 25 -7.96 18.09 28.18
C ARG A 25 -9.40 17.99 28.62
N GLU A 26 -9.60 17.89 29.93
CA GLU A 26 -10.92 17.78 30.55
C GLU A 26 -11.08 18.85 31.63
N LYS A 27 -12.30 19.40 31.76
CA LYS A 27 -12.58 20.59 32.59
C LYS A 27 -12.15 20.46 34.05
N TYR A 28 -12.12 19.25 34.61
CA TYR A 28 -11.79 18.98 36.01
C TYR A 28 -10.48 18.18 36.18
N ILE A 29 -9.68 18.06 35.12
CA ILE A 29 -8.39 17.35 35.14
C ILE A 29 -7.31 18.33 34.69
N PRO A 30 -6.51 18.88 35.63
CA PRO A 30 -5.52 19.92 35.31
C PRO A 30 -4.36 19.41 34.45
N TYR A 31 -3.99 18.13 34.59
CA TYR A 31 -2.94 17.49 33.80
C TYR A 31 -3.44 16.14 33.28
N GLY A 32 -4.05 16.15 32.09
CA GLY A 32 -4.36 14.90 31.40
C GLY A 32 -3.08 14.26 30.85
N GLY A 33 -3.00 12.93 30.91
CA GLY A 33 -1.90 12.18 30.33
C GLY A 33 -1.84 12.31 28.80
N PRO A 34 -0.74 11.87 28.17
CA PRO A 34 -0.66 11.76 26.71
C PRO A 34 -1.74 10.79 26.21
N ASP A 35 -2.40 11.15 25.10
CA ASP A 35 -3.45 10.36 24.45
C ASP A 35 -3.35 10.40 22.92
N GLY A 36 -2.13 10.50 22.40
CA GLY A 36 -1.89 10.40 20.97
C GLY A 36 -1.90 8.95 20.51
N GLY A 37 -2.73 8.63 19.52
CA GLY A 37 -2.72 7.33 18.87
C GLY A 37 -1.61 7.19 17.83
N ASP A 38 -1.29 5.94 17.50
CA ASP A 38 -0.31 5.58 16.47
C ASP A 38 -0.85 5.79 15.05
N GLY A 39 0.05 5.92 14.07
CA GLY A 39 -0.33 5.88 12.66
C GLY A 39 -0.71 4.47 12.22
N GLY A 40 -1.58 4.38 11.21
CA GLY A 40 -1.92 3.10 10.58
C GLY A 40 -0.85 2.68 9.56
N ASP A 41 -0.76 1.37 9.31
CA ASP A 41 0.14 0.84 8.28
C ASP A 41 -0.27 1.28 6.87
N GLY A 42 0.70 1.34 5.97
CA GLY A 42 0.43 1.52 4.54
C GLY A 42 -0.21 0.27 3.91
N GLY A 43 -0.84 0.45 2.76
CA GLY A 43 -1.31 -0.65 1.94
C GLY A 43 -0.17 -1.37 1.22
N ASP A 44 -0.34 -2.66 0.97
CA ASP A 44 0.59 -3.48 0.21
C ASP A 44 0.25 -3.50 -1.29
N VAL A 45 1.25 -3.83 -2.11
CA VAL A 45 1.06 -4.14 -3.53
C VAL A 45 1.21 -5.63 -3.73
N CYS A 46 0.15 -6.28 -4.21
CA CYS A 46 0.14 -7.72 -4.43
C CYS A 46 -0.08 -8.04 -5.90
N LEU A 47 0.66 -9.02 -6.41
CA LEU A 47 0.42 -9.63 -7.71
C LEU A 47 -0.45 -10.87 -7.52
N LEU A 48 -1.51 -10.99 -8.31
CA LEU A 48 -2.43 -12.13 -8.26
C LEU A 48 -2.54 -12.75 -9.64
N ALA A 49 -2.21 -14.04 -9.76
CA ALA A 49 -2.40 -14.79 -10.99
C ALA A 49 -3.91 -15.01 -11.26
N ASP A 50 -4.37 -14.69 -12.46
CA ASP A 50 -5.75 -14.85 -12.93
C ASP A 50 -5.77 -15.61 -14.26
N GLU A 51 -6.49 -16.73 -14.30
CA GLU A 51 -6.61 -17.60 -15.48
C GLU A 51 -7.37 -16.95 -16.64
N ASN A 52 -8.12 -15.89 -16.38
CA ASN A 52 -8.90 -15.18 -17.40
C ASN A 52 -8.05 -14.17 -18.18
N LEU A 53 -6.80 -13.92 -17.74
CA LEU A 53 -5.88 -12.99 -18.39
C LEU A 53 -4.88 -13.74 -19.26
N ASN A 54 -4.66 -13.22 -20.47
CA ASN A 54 -3.83 -13.87 -21.50
C ASN A 54 -2.58 -13.06 -21.89
N THR A 55 -2.50 -11.78 -21.52
CA THR A 55 -1.47 -10.84 -22.01
C THR A 55 -1.20 -9.77 -20.95
N LEU A 56 -0.01 -9.16 -20.99
CA LEU A 56 0.38 -8.04 -20.11
C LEU A 56 0.10 -6.66 -20.74
N ILE A 57 -0.73 -6.60 -21.78
CA ILE A 57 -0.95 -5.37 -22.55
C ILE A 57 -1.48 -4.20 -21.70
N ASP A 58 -2.27 -4.47 -20.67
CA ASP A 58 -2.84 -3.44 -19.80
C ASP A 58 -1.71 -2.66 -19.08
N TYR A 59 -0.63 -3.35 -18.75
CA TYR A 59 0.57 -2.79 -18.10
C TYR A 59 1.47 -1.98 -19.04
N CYS A 60 1.18 -1.96 -20.34
CA CYS A 60 1.83 -1.03 -21.26
C CYS A 60 1.25 0.38 -21.16
N PHE A 61 -0.02 0.51 -20.76
CA PHE A 61 -0.72 1.78 -20.65
C PHE A 61 -0.67 2.32 -19.23
N GLU A 62 -1.00 1.49 -18.24
CA GLU A 62 -0.93 1.85 -16.83
C GLU A 62 0.32 1.22 -16.21
N LYS A 63 1.29 2.08 -15.88
CA LYS A 63 2.61 1.66 -15.43
C LYS A 63 2.89 1.94 -13.96
N ASN A 64 2.10 2.79 -13.30
CA ASN A 64 2.36 3.22 -11.93
C ASN A 64 1.24 2.73 -11.03
N PHE A 65 1.58 1.90 -10.06
CA PHE A 65 0.64 1.35 -9.08
C PHE A 65 1.08 1.75 -7.68
N HIS A 66 0.25 2.53 -7.00
CA HIS A 66 0.52 3.02 -5.66
C HIS A 66 -0.58 2.54 -4.73
N ALA A 67 -0.21 1.83 -3.66
CA ALA A 67 -1.14 1.47 -2.61
C ALA A 67 -1.46 2.69 -1.72
N GLU A 68 -2.56 2.61 -0.96
CA GLU A 68 -3.03 3.74 -0.15
C GLU A 68 -2.14 3.94 1.09
N ARG A 69 -1.85 5.19 1.42
CA ARG A 69 -1.16 5.56 2.67
C ARG A 69 -2.03 5.25 3.89
N GLY A 70 -1.40 4.79 4.98
CA GLY A 70 -2.05 4.64 6.28
C GLY A 70 -2.54 5.98 6.84
N GLN A 71 -3.63 5.97 7.60
CA GLN A 71 -4.13 7.19 8.24
C GLN A 71 -3.27 7.57 9.45
N ASN A 72 -3.18 8.87 9.72
CA ASN A 72 -2.50 9.34 10.92
C ASN A 72 -3.29 8.99 12.18
N GLY A 73 -2.58 8.80 13.29
CA GLY A 73 -3.18 8.68 14.60
C GLY A 73 -3.90 9.96 15.01
N GLN A 74 -4.78 9.86 15.99
CA GLN A 74 -5.56 10.98 16.52
C GLN A 74 -5.56 10.97 18.05
N SER A 75 -6.08 12.04 18.65
CA SER A 75 -6.29 12.12 20.10
C SER A 75 -7.17 10.98 20.63
N ARG A 76 -7.15 10.79 21.95
CA ARG A 76 -7.88 9.72 22.66
C ARG A 76 -7.41 8.32 22.28
N ASP A 77 -6.10 8.15 22.11
CA ASP A 77 -5.45 6.88 21.79
C ASP A 77 -6.03 6.23 20.51
N CYS A 78 -6.44 7.07 19.56
CA CYS A 78 -7.12 6.64 18.35
C CYS A 78 -6.09 6.31 17.27
N THR A 79 -5.79 5.03 17.09
CA THR A 79 -4.87 4.54 16.06
C THR A 79 -5.45 4.75 14.66
N GLY A 80 -4.60 5.20 13.74
CA GLY A 80 -4.94 5.37 12.34
C GLY A 80 -5.28 4.05 11.64
N LYS A 81 -6.18 4.11 10.66
CA LYS A 81 -6.54 2.94 9.85
C LYS A 81 -5.43 2.57 8.87
N ARG A 82 -5.28 1.27 8.62
CA ARG A 82 -4.43 0.74 7.55
C ARG A 82 -4.92 1.20 6.18
N GLY A 83 -3.99 1.55 5.30
CA GLY A 83 -4.26 1.86 3.89
C GLY A 83 -4.77 0.64 3.13
N LYS A 84 -5.57 0.85 2.09
CA LYS A 84 -6.01 -0.21 1.18
C LYS A 84 -4.86 -0.73 0.32
N ASP A 85 -4.82 -2.05 0.23
CA ASP A 85 -3.94 -2.77 -0.67
C ASP A 85 -4.39 -2.60 -2.12
N ILE A 86 -3.43 -2.71 -3.04
CA ILE A 86 -3.71 -2.80 -4.47
C ILE A 86 -3.33 -4.18 -4.99
N VAL A 87 -4.23 -4.77 -5.76
CA VAL A 87 -4.05 -6.09 -6.36
C VAL A 87 -3.91 -5.93 -7.86
N ILE A 88 -2.74 -6.32 -8.38
CA ILE A 88 -2.37 -6.29 -9.79
C ILE A 88 -2.56 -7.69 -10.34
N LYS A 89 -3.49 -7.86 -11.27
CA LYS A 89 -3.84 -9.19 -11.81
C LYS A 89 -2.98 -9.56 -13.01
N VAL A 90 -2.26 -10.67 -12.96
CA VAL A 90 -1.38 -11.11 -14.06
C VAL A 90 -1.84 -12.46 -14.62
N PRO A 91 -1.56 -12.76 -15.89
CA PRO A 91 -1.75 -14.10 -16.43
C PRO A 91 -1.03 -15.17 -15.61
N VAL A 92 -1.59 -16.38 -15.59
CA VAL A 92 -0.91 -17.55 -15.01
C VAL A 92 0.40 -17.81 -15.77
N GLY A 93 1.50 -17.99 -15.04
CA GLY A 93 2.84 -18.21 -15.62
C GLY A 93 3.67 -16.93 -15.81
N THR A 94 3.16 -15.76 -15.42
CA THR A 94 3.96 -14.53 -15.36
C THR A 94 5.11 -14.68 -14.36
N ARG A 95 6.33 -14.37 -14.80
CA ARG A 95 7.53 -14.26 -13.95
C ARG A 95 7.76 -12.79 -13.57
N VAL A 96 8.07 -12.56 -12.31
CA VAL A 96 8.27 -11.25 -11.71
C VAL A 96 9.74 -11.07 -11.43
N LEU A 97 10.35 -10.05 -12.04
CA LEU A 97 11.75 -9.68 -11.82
C LEU A 97 11.81 -8.28 -11.25
N ASP A 98 12.59 -8.11 -10.19
CA ASP A 98 12.97 -6.78 -9.71
C ASP A 98 14.07 -6.21 -10.63
N LEU A 99 13.77 -5.10 -11.32
CA LEU A 99 14.71 -4.46 -12.25
C LEU A 99 15.90 -3.79 -11.56
N GLY A 100 15.82 -3.50 -10.25
CA GLY A 100 16.91 -2.92 -9.48
C GLY A 100 17.95 -3.96 -9.06
N THR A 101 17.51 -5.15 -8.67
CA THR A 101 18.36 -6.22 -8.13
C THR A 101 18.58 -7.38 -9.11
N ASN A 102 17.77 -7.49 -10.17
CA ASN A 102 17.64 -8.63 -11.07
C ASN A 102 17.24 -9.95 -10.37
N GLU A 103 16.66 -9.87 -9.17
CA GLU A 103 16.12 -11.03 -8.46
C GLU A 103 14.76 -11.45 -9.03
N VAL A 104 14.52 -12.76 -9.08
CA VAL A 104 13.20 -13.31 -9.44
C VAL A 104 12.38 -13.44 -8.18
N MET A 105 11.31 -12.65 -8.06
CA MET A 105 10.45 -12.61 -6.88
C MET A 105 9.30 -13.62 -6.94
N GLY A 106 8.94 -14.12 -8.13
CA GLY A 106 7.83 -15.04 -8.35
C GLY A 106 7.68 -15.46 -9.80
#